data_AF-A0A345DM61-F1
#
_entry.id   AF-A0A345DM61-F1
#
_cell.length_a   1.000
_cell.length_b   1.000
_cell.length_c   1.000
_cell.angle_alpha   90.00
_cell.angle_beta   90.00
_cell.angle_gamma   90.00
#
_symmetry.space_group_name_H-M   'P 1'
#
loop_
_entity.id
_entity.type
_entity.pdbx_description
1 polymer ?
#
loop_
_entity_poly.entity_id
_entity_poly.type
_entity_poly.pdbx_seq_one_letter_code
_entity_poly.pdbx_strand_id
1 'polypeptide(L)' 'MKTLQDLIKDLTDITVEQNKINEYLSRECLDLRGADLKNAILIGTDLSGAHLIDADLRGVYLKDIKITKQQ' A
#
# COMPACT_ATOMS: atom_id res chain seq x y z
N MET A 1 -0.45 21.05 5.41
CA MET A 1 -1.15 20.24 4.40
C MET A 1 -0.64 18.82 4.53
N LYS A 2 -1.53 17.81 4.61
CA LYS A 2 -1.09 16.41 4.53
C LYS A 2 -0.62 16.15 3.10
N THR A 3 0.55 15.54 2.94
CA THR A 3 1.01 15.09 1.62
C THR A 3 0.26 13.82 1.20
N LEU A 4 0.32 13.48 -0.09
CA LEU A 4 -0.22 12.21 -0.57
C LEU A 4 0.44 11.03 0.16
N GLN A 5 1.74 11.15 0.48
CA GLN A 5 2.50 10.18 1.26
C GLN A 5 1.97 10.02 2.69
N ASP A 6 1.55 11.12 3.34
CA ASP A 6 0.95 11.07 4.67
C ASP A 6 -0.45 10.44 4.66
N LEU A 7 -1.17 10.53 3.54
CA LEU A 7 -2.45 9.86 3.35
C LEU A 7 -2.28 8.35 3.14
N ILE A 8 -1.15 7.94 2.57
CA ILE A 8 -0.87 6.55 2.21
C ILE A 8 -0.23 5.76 3.38
N LYS A 9 0.29 6.44 4.42
CA LYS A 9 0.78 5.78 5.65
C LYS A 9 -0.34 5.20 6.52
N ASP A 10 -1.57 5.65 6.32
CA ASP A 10 -2.76 5.21 7.03
C ASP A 10 -3.81 4.80 5.99
N LEU A 11 -3.73 3.55 5.53
CA LEU A 11 -4.70 2.97 4.59
C LEU A 11 -5.76 2.15 5.33
N THR A 12 -5.91 2.36 6.65
CA THR A 12 -6.91 1.63 7.43
C THR A 12 -8.31 1.92 6.93
N ASP A 13 -9.09 0.84 6.72
CA ASP A 13 -10.45 0.89 6.19
C ASP A 13 -10.61 1.57 4.82
N ILE A 14 -9.52 1.75 4.06
CA ILE A 14 -9.59 2.35 2.73
C ILE A 14 -9.92 1.28 1.69
N THR A 15 -11.04 1.48 0.99
CA THR A 15 -11.36 0.81 -0.28
C THR A 15 -10.90 1.71 -1.42
N VAL A 16 -9.63 1.64 -1.81
CA VAL A 16 -9.17 2.40 -2.99
C VAL A 16 -9.64 1.68 -4.23
N GLU A 17 -10.23 2.40 -5.19
CA GLU A 17 -10.44 1.86 -6.53
C GLU A 17 -9.10 1.40 -7.09
N GLN A 18 -9.05 0.12 -7.43
CA GLN A 18 -7.87 -0.69 -7.77
C GLN A 18 -6.86 -0.01 -8.72
N ASN A 19 -7.35 0.86 -9.62
CA ASN A 19 -6.54 1.56 -10.61
C ASN A 19 -5.80 2.78 -10.05
N LYS A 20 -6.35 3.46 -9.03
CA LYS A 20 -5.74 4.68 -8.47
C LYS A 20 -4.48 4.38 -7.68
N ILE A 21 -4.51 3.33 -6.85
CA ILE A 21 -3.35 2.93 -6.06
C ILE A 21 -2.19 2.52 -6.98
N ASN A 22 -2.47 1.78 -8.07
CA ASN A 22 -1.45 1.42 -9.06
C ASN A 22 -0.90 2.63 -9.81
N GLU A 23 -1.74 3.62 -10.13
CA GLU A 23 -1.29 4.89 -10.72
C GLU A 23 -0.35 5.64 -9.77
N TYR A 24 -0.65 5.68 -8.46
CA TYR A 24 0.22 6.29 -7.46
C TYR A 24 1.52 5.51 -7.22
N LEU A 25 1.45 4.17 -7.19
CA LEU A 25 2.59 3.27 -7.03
C LEU A 25 3.52 3.26 -8.24
N SER A 26 3.00 3.51 -9.44
CA SER A 26 3.80 3.55 -10.67
C SER A 26 4.70 4.78 -10.80
N ARG A 27 4.43 5.83 -10.03
CA ARG A 27 5.09 7.13 -10.21
C ARG A 27 6.30 7.30 -9.30
N GLU A 28 6.30 6.72 -8.11
CA GLU A 28 7.39 6.84 -7.13
C GLU A 28 7.49 5.57 -6.27
N CYS A 29 8.72 5.14 -5.94
CA CYS A 29 8.99 4.09 -4.96
C CYS A 29 8.33 4.48 -3.63
N LEU A 30 7.26 3.79 -3.26
CA LEU A 30 6.37 4.20 -2.20
C LEU A 30 6.95 3.82 -0.83
N ASP A 31 7.29 4.81 -0.02
CA ASP A 31 7.78 4.57 1.34
C ASP A 31 6.63 4.30 2.31
N LEU A 32 6.32 3.02 2.50
CA LEU A 32 5.31 2.50 3.43
C LEU A 32 5.95 1.96 4.72
N ARG A 33 7.18 2.40 5.04
CA ARG A 33 7.85 1.91 6.24
C ARG A 33 7.06 2.32 7.49
N GLY A 34 6.69 1.34 8.32
CA GLY A 34 5.87 1.55 9.50
C GLY A 34 4.41 1.95 9.22
N ALA A 35 3.91 1.79 7.99
CA ALA A 35 2.53 2.13 7.65
C ALA A 35 1.52 1.22 8.36
N ASP A 36 0.38 1.78 8.79
CA ASP A 36 -0.75 0.99 9.29
C ASP A 36 -1.67 0.64 8.11
N LEU A 37 -1.61 -0.63 7.70
CA LEU A 37 -2.40 -1.16 6.59
C LEU A 37 -3.49 -2.11 7.11
N LYS A 38 -3.80 -2.10 8.41
CA LYS A 38 -4.80 -3.00 8.96
C LYS A 38 -6.13 -2.91 8.23
N ASN A 39 -6.69 -4.08 7.91
CA ASN A 39 -7.96 -4.22 7.20
C ASN A 39 -8.02 -3.56 5.80
N ALA A 40 -6.90 -3.10 5.25
CA ALA A 40 -6.89 -2.49 3.93
C ALA A 40 -7.30 -3.50 2.86
N ILE A 41 -8.00 -3.02 1.83
CA ILE A 41 -8.40 -3.84 0.68
C ILE A 41 -7.45 -3.54 -0.48
N LEU A 42 -6.41 -4.38 -0.63
CA LEU A 42 -5.32 -4.20 -1.61
C LEU A 42 -5.37 -5.25 -2.73
N ILE A 43 -6.59 -5.64 -3.13
CA ILE A 43 -6.80 -6.63 -4.18
C ILE A 43 -6.16 -6.12 -5.48
N GLY A 44 -5.40 -6.94 -6.21
CA GLY A 44 -4.74 -6.63 -7.49
C GLY A 44 -3.78 -5.43 -7.49
N THR A 45 -3.30 -5.03 -6.31
CA THR A 45 -2.36 -3.92 -6.16
C THR A 45 -0.93 -4.35 -6.48
N ASP A 46 -0.16 -3.52 -7.19
CA ASP A 46 1.25 -3.77 -7.47
C ASP A 46 2.16 -3.00 -6.50
N LEU A 47 2.51 -3.62 -5.38
CA LEU A 47 3.44 -3.08 -4.38
C LEU A 47 4.90 -3.48 -4.66
N SER A 48 5.26 -3.96 -5.86
CA SER A 48 6.60 -4.48 -6.15
C SER A 48 7.74 -3.47 -5.99
N GLY A 49 7.43 -2.17 -5.98
CA GLY A 49 8.38 -1.08 -5.76
C GLY A 49 8.18 -0.33 -4.43
N ALA A 50 7.31 -0.79 -3.53
CA ALA A 50 7.12 -0.14 -2.23
C ALA A 50 8.21 -0.55 -1.22
N HIS A 51 8.43 0.24 -0.17
CA HIS A 51 9.19 -0.19 1.02
C HIS A 51 8.21 -0.50 2.14
N LEU A 52 8.03 -1.77 2.49
CA LEU A 52 7.06 -2.23 3.49
C LEU A 52 7.69 -2.61 4.83
N ILE A 53 8.96 -2.25 5.07
CA ILE A 53 9.66 -2.58 6.32
C ILE A 53 8.84 -2.05 7.51
N ASP A 54 8.57 -2.90 8.49
CA ASP A 54 7.75 -2.60 9.68
C ASP A 54 6.28 -2.22 9.41
N ALA A 55 5.75 -2.40 8.19
CA ALA A 55 4.34 -2.15 7.89
C ALA A 55 3.41 -3.20 8.53
N ASP A 56 2.26 -2.75 9.06
CA ASP A 56 1.27 -3.63 9.68
C ASP A 56 0.23 -4.10 8.67
N LEU A 57 0.45 -5.30 8.11
CA LEU A 57 -0.41 -5.93 7.10
C LEU A 57 -1.51 -6.83 7.70
N ARG A 58 -1.76 -6.77 9.01
CA ARG A 58 -2.74 -7.67 9.65
C ARG A 58 -4.15 -7.41 9.13
N GLY A 59 -4.84 -8.46 8.68
CA GLY A 59 -6.21 -8.35 8.18
C GLY A 59 -6.33 -7.71 6.79
N VAL A 60 -5.22 -7.45 6.09
CA VAL A 60 -5.27 -6.97 4.70
C VAL A 60 -5.91 -8.03 3.80
N TYR A 61 -6.85 -7.61 2.97
CA TYR A 61 -7.43 -8.46 1.94
C TYR A 61 -6.49 -8.53 0.73
N LEU A 62 -5.57 -9.50 0.78
CA LEU A 62 -4.55 -9.78 -0.23
C LEU A 62 -5.09 -10.78 -1.26
N LYS A 63 -5.79 -10.31 -2.30
CA LYS A 63 -6.12 -11.15 -3.46
C LYS A 63 -5.41 -10.57 -4.69
N ASP A 64 -4.65 -11.38 -5.43
CA ASP A 64 -3.92 -10.95 -6.64
C ASP A 64 -2.90 -9.80 -6.43
N ILE A 65 -2.42 -9.58 -5.21
CA ILE A 65 -1.39 -8.57 -4.92
C ILE A 65 -0.02 -9.01 -5.44
N LYS A 66 0.75 -8.08 -6.01
CA LYS A 66 2.17 -8.30 -6.34
C LYS A 66 3.05 -7.66 -5.28
N ILE A 67 3.75 -8.49 -4.52
CA ILE A 67 4.84 -8.11 -3.61
C ILE A 67 6.10 -8.83 -4.05
N THR A 68 7.24 -8.15 -4.09
CA THR A 68 8.54 -8.76 -4.44
C THR A 68 9.33 -9.03 -3.16
N LYS A 69 10.10 -10.12 -3.16
CA LYS A 69 10.76 -10.68 -1.96
C LYS A 69 11.93 -9.85 -1.39
N GLN A 70 12.16 -8.63 -1.89
CA GLN A 70 13.29 -7.79 -1.49
C GLN A 70 12.92 -6.69 -0.49
N GLN A 71 11.74 -6.78 0.13
CA GLN A 71 11.20 -5.82 1.09
C GLN A 71 11.44 -6.26 2.53
#